data_AF-A0AAJ0FHH4-F1
#
_entry.id   AF-A0AAJ0FHH4-F1
#
_cell.length_a   1.000
_cell.length_b   1.000
_cell.length_c   1.000
_cell.angle_alpha   90.00
_cell.angle_beta   90.00
_cell.angle_gamma   90.00
#
_symmetry.space_group_name_H-M   'P 1'
#
loop_
_entity.id
_entity.type
_entity.pdbx_description
1 polymer ?
#
loop_
_entity_poly.entity_id
_entity_poly.type
_entity_poly.pdbx_seq_one_letter_code
_entity_poly.pdbx_strand_id
1 'polypeptide(L)'
;MMEQFTLPFLPMLADDDIRKSTLAYPSNVRRWRPATEADCGLWFHTEVSNIILPARFDYPAVLQKIEAKPPSLVVQIPETVDIVYDLSHPNSGKYPLVIGEWKRNLIDPERVAGKGASRVCCRICYNAWCQRQYAIEYECPYMFCLFCFDGEQLLLLQFWATSLEDMNDCLVDCWVIPHRNNSPGCTLRYAFHRLLIQGFRRCQGLSGLTVSINGLTPALRELFSGTPVFRIESGKLVYSHPQNSDGCIFHRELEVTHGSFYWAFYGQPIVGDNGEVLRDTRPMWARVFVGVAKLSMFAMTGIEIQVP
;
A
#
# COMPACT_ATOMS: atom_id res chain seq x y z
N MET A 1 -18.62 8.27 6.37
CA MET A 1 -17.61 7.28 6.81
C MET A 1 -16.64 6.89 5.69
N MET A 2 -17.12 6.49 4.50
CA MET A 2 -16.21 6.12 3.40
C MET A 2 -15.33 7.28 2.93
N GLU A 3 -15.88 8.49 2.74
CA GLU A 3 -15.09 9.68 2.37
C GLU A 3 -14.00 10.05 3.41
N GLN A 4 -14.33 9.93 4.71
CA GLN A 4 -13.39 10.17 5.81
C GLN A 4 -12.26 9.13 5.83
N PHE A 5 -12.55 7.89 5.45
CA PHE A 5 -11.53 6.86 5.31
C PHE A 5 -10.63 7.14 4.11
N THR A 6 -11.17 7.60 2.99
CA THR A 6 -10.41 7.75 1.74
C THR A 6 -9.56 9.02 1.66
N LEU A 7 -9.92 10.08 2.39
CA LEU A 7 -9.28 11.40 2.31
C LEU A 7 -7.77 11.38 2.58
N PRO A 8 -7.25 10.63 3.57
CA PRO A 8 -5.81 10.66 3.87
C PRO A 8 -4.96 9.75 2.98
N PHE A 9 -5.59 8.94 2.12
CA PHE A 9 -4.89 8.12 1.14
C PHE A 9 -4.60 8.93 -0.12
N LEU A 10 -3.56 8.53 -0.85
CA LEU A 10 -3.31 9.06 -2.18
C LEU A 10 -4.50 8.79 -3.11
N PRO A 11 -4.71 9.67 -4.12
CA PRO A 11 -5.76 9.47 -5.10
C PRO A 11 -5.54 8.16 -5.85
N MET A 12 -6.66 7.57 -6.26
CA MET A 12 -6.64 6.44 -7.19
C MET A 12 -6.19 6.94 -8.56
N LEU A 13 -5.32 6.20 -9.22
CA LEU A 13 -4.80 6.45 -10.56
C LEU A 13 -5.33 5.38 -11.53
N ALA A 14 -5.03 5.54 -12.81
CA ALA A 14 -5.61 4.71 -13.87
C ALA A 14 -5.30 3.20 -13.77
N ASP A 15 -4.17 2.81 -13.19
CA ASP A 15 -3.85 1.39 -12.92
C ASP A 15 -4.74 0.78 -11.83
N ASP A 16 -5.33 1.58 -10.95
CA ASP A 16 -6.23 1.08 -9.92
C ASP A 16 -7.52 0.50 -10.53
N ASP A 17 -7.97 1.04 -11.67
CA ASP A 17 -9.19 0.57 -12.33
C ASP A 17 -8.99 -0.80 -13.00
N ILE A 18 -7.77 -1.09 -13.49
CA ILE A 18 -7.41 -2.44 -13.93
C ILE A 18 -7.60 -3.43 -12.78
N ARG A 19 -7.07 -3.12 -11.61
CA ARG A 19 -7.15 -4.02 -10.44
C ARG A 19 -8.58 -4.19 -9.94
N LYS A 20 -9.38 -3.13 -9.94
CA LYS A 20 -10.80 -3.22 -9.59
C LYS A 20 -11.61 -4.03 -10.60
N SER A 21 -11.20 -4.03 -11.87
CA SER A 21 -11.87 -4.80 -12.92
C SER A 21 -11.52 -6.29 -12.90
N THR A 22 -10.43 -6.67 -12.21
CA THR A 22 -10.03 -8.07 -12.07
C THR A 22 -11.10 -8.86 -11.31
N LEU A 23 -11.55 -9.96 -11.93
CA LEU A 23 -12.50 -10.87 -11.29
C LEU A 23 -11.89 -11.47 -10.03
N ALA A 24 -12.62 -11.37 -8.92
CA ALA A 24 -12.32 -12.06 -7.68
C ALA A 24 -13.42 -13.07 -7.37
N TYR A 25 -13.02 -14.28 -6.97
CA TYR A 25 -13.97 -15.28 -6.51
C TYR A 25 -14.27 -15.05 -5.03
N PRO A 26 -15.54 -15.15 -4.61
CA PRO A 26 -15.86 -15.11 -3.20
C PRO A 26 -15.24 -16.32 -2.48
N SER A 27 -14.98 -16.15 -1.19
CA SER A 27 -14.69 -17.26 -0.29
C SER A 27 -15.85 -18.26 -0.25
N ASN A 28 -15.53 -19.53 -0.03
CA ASN A 28 -16.54 -20.53 0.27
C ASN A 28 -17.23 -20.17 1.59
N VAL A 29 -18.55 -20.36 1.65
CA VAL A 29 -19.34 -20.07 2.86
C VAL A 29 -18.83 -20.95 4.00
N ARG A 30 -18.34 -20.31 5.07
CA ARG A 30 -17.84 -20.97 6.28
C ARG A 30 -18.42 -20.29 7.53
N ARG A 31 -18.60 -21.08 8.58
CA ARG A 31 -18.88 -20.54 9.92
C ARG A 31 -17.56 -20.38 10.65
N TRP A 32 -17.37 -19.22 11.25
CA TRP A 32 -16.13 -18.85 11.92
C TRP A 32 -16.39 -18.61 13.40
N ARG A 33 -15.45 -19.07 14.23
CA ARG A 33 -15.38 -18.76 15.66
C ARG A 33 -13.91 -18.46 15.99
N PRO A 34 -13.43 -17.24 15.73
CA PRO A 34 -12.05 -16.89 16.02
C PRO A 34 -11.81 -16.97 17.54
N ALA A 35 -10.98 -17.92 17.98
CA ALA A 35 -10.67 -18.13 19.39
C ALA A 35 -9.19 -17.88 19.70
N THR A 36 -8.34 -17.88 18.68
CA THR A 36 -6.89 -17.66 18.76
C THR A 36 -6.43 -16.61 17.74
N GLU A 37 -5.21 -16.12 17.88
CA GLU A 37 -4.59 -15.22 16.88
C GLU A 37 -4.45 -15.92 15.51
N ALA A 38 -4.10 -17.21 15.52
CA ALA A 38 -4.05 -18.03 14.32
C ALA A 38 -5.43 -18.13 13.62
N ASP A 39 -6.53 -18.28 14.39
CA ASP A 39 -7.88 -18.27 13.80
C ASP A 39 -8.21 -16.92 13.16
N CYS A 40 -7.77 -15.81 13.77
CA CYS A 40 -7.97 -14.47 13.24
C CYS A 40 -7.21 -14.28 11.92
N GLY A 41 -5.95 -14.74 11.87
CA GLY A 41 -5.14 -14.72 10.64
C GLY A 41 -5.76 -15.58 9.54
N LEU A 42 -6.16 -16.82 9.84
CA LEU A 42 -6.81 -17.71 8.88
C LEU A 42 -8.12 -17.14 8.33
N TRP A 43 -8.93 -16.54 9.20
CA TRP A 43 -10.14 -15.82 8.81
C TRP A 43 -9.82 -14.67 7.86
N PHE A 44 -8.88 -13.81 8.24
CA PHE A 44 -8.51 -12.64 7.44
C PHE A 44 -7.98 -13.07 6.07
N HIS A 45 -7.19 -14.14 6.01
CA HIS A 45 -6.71 -14.65 4.73
C HIS A 45 -7.83 -15.13 3.83
N THR A 46 -8.73 -15.95 4.39
CA THR A 46 -9.81 -16.54 3.62
C THR A 46 -10.81 -15.48 3.16
N GLU A 47 -11.18 -14.55 4.03
CA GLU A 47 -12.29 -13.62 3.80
C GLU A 47 -11.86 -12.25 3.28
N VAL A 48 -10.56 -11.92 3.36
CA VAL A 48 -10.02 -10.61 2.97
C VAL A 48 -8.87 -10.74 1.99
N SER A 49 -7.70 -11.25 2.41
CA SER A 49 -6.48 -11.15 1.57
C SER A 49 -6.59 -12.00 0.30
N ASN A 50 -7.05 -13.25 0.37
CA ASN A 50 -7.17 -14.14 -0.80
C ASN A 50 -8.17 -13.65 -1.86
N ILE A 51 -9.07 -12.74 -1.48
CA ILE A 51 -10.03 -12.12 -2.41
C ILE A 51 -9.42 -10.89 -3.08
N ILE A 52 -8.53 -10.17 -2.38
CA ILE A 52 -7.88 -8.96 -2.89
C ILE A 52 -6.61 -9.26 -3.70
N LEU A 53 -5.83 -10.27 -3.30
CA LEU A 53 -4.55 -10.60 -3.94
C LEU A 53 -4.65 -11.03 -5.42
N PRO A 54 -5.72 -11.68 -5.91
CA PRO A 54 -5.85 -11.98 -7.34
C PRO A 54 -5.82 -10.73 -8.22
N ALA A 55 -6.36 -9.61 -7.75
CA ALA A 55 -6.28 -8.31 -8.44
C ALA A 55 -4.85 -7.73 -8.50
N ARG A 56 -3.91 -8.35 -7.79
CA ARG A 56 -2.49 -7.99 -7.68
C ARG A 56 -1.59 -9.09 -8.22
N PHE A 57 -2.09 -10.01 -9.05
CA PHE A 57 -1.24 -11.05 -9.63
C PHE A 57 -0.25 -10.45 -10.64
N ASP A 58 -0.71 -9.54 -11.51
CA ASP A 58 0.12 -8.96 -12.57
C ASP A 58 0.45 -7.47 -12.37
N TYR A 59 -0.26 -6.75 -11.49
CA TYR A 59 -0.29 -5.26 -11.51
C TYR A 59 -0.10 -4.54 -10.17
N PRO A 60 1.10 -4.52 -9.57
CA PRO A 60 2.15 -5.54 -9.68
C PRO A 60 1.82 -6.79 -8.85
N ALA A 61 2.53 -7.87 -9.14
CA ALA A 61 2.61 -9.08 -8.33
C ALA A 61 2.94 -8.79 -6.85
N VAL A 62 2.00 -9.14 -5.96
CA VAL A 62 2.19 -9.05 -4.49
C VAL A 62 2.36 -10.45 -3.92
N LEU A 63 3.45 -10.68 -3.20
CA LEU A 63 3.67 -11.90 -2.44
C LEU A 63 3.17 -11.73 -1.01
N GLN A 64 2.68 -12.82 -0.45
CA GLN A 64 2.30 -12.93 0.95
C GLN A 64 3.29 -13.86 1.65
N LYS A 65 3.85 -13.42 2.77
CA LYS A 65 4.77 -14.20 3.61
C LYS A 65 4.25 -14.20 5.04
N ILE A 66 4.10 -15.38 5.62
CA ILE A 66 3.62 -15.58 6.99
C ILE A 66 4.82 -15.87 7.88
N GLU A 67 4.82 -15.38 9.12
CA GLU A 67 5.90 -15.57 10.10
C GLU A 67 7.27 -15.24 9.51
N ALA A 68 7.35 -14.07 8.88
CA ALA A 68 8.52 -13.64 8.13
C ALA A 68 9.38 -12.71 8.97
N LYS A 69 10.70 -12.75 8.75
CA LYS A 69 11.55 -11.66 9.22
C LYS A 69 11.19 -10.37 8.48
N PRO A 70 11.04 -9.25 9.19
CA PRO A 70 10.80 -7.97 8.53
C PRO A 70 11.97 -7.68 7.58
N PRO A 71 11.68 -7.20 6.36
CA PRO A 71 12.71 -6.98 5.38
C PRO A 71 13.46 -5.67 5.70
N SER A 72 14.53 -5.77 6.49
CA SER A 72 15.48 -4.67 6.69
C SER A 72 16.68 -4.80 5.75
N LEU A 73 17.12 -3.65 5.22
CA LEU A 73 18.30 -3.54 4.36
C LEU A 73 19.58 -3.26 5.16
N VAL A 74 19.46 -2.85 6.42
CA VAL A 74 20.57 -2.30 7.22
C VAL A 74 20.92 -3.21 8.39
N VAL A 75 19.91 -3.75 9.08
CA VAL A 75 20.10 -4.52 10.32
C VAL A 75 19.36 -5.86 10.24
N GLN A 76 19.97 -6.91 10.77
CA GLN A 76 19.25 -8.18 10.96
C GLN A 76 18.38 -8.07 12.21
N ILE A 77 17.06 -8.11 12.00
CA ILE A 77 16.08 -8.12 13.07
C ILE A 77 15.82 -9.57 13.48
N PRO A 78 15.98 -9.93 14.78
CA PRO A 78 15.73 -11.27 15.26
C PRO A 78 14.24 -11.62 15.32
N GLU A 79 13.38 -10.63 15.52
CA GLU A 79 11.93 -10.77 15.61
C GLU A 79 11.31 -11.17 14.27
N THR A 80 10.20 -11.90 14.35
CA THR A 80 9.35 -12.29 13.23
C THR A 80 8.04 -11.54 13.31
N VAL A 81 7.58 -11.03 12.17
CA VAL A 81 6.25 -10.47 12.04
C VAL A 81 5.28 -11.53 11.55
N ASP A 82 4.02 -11.43 11.97
CA ASP A 82 3.02 -12.44 11.64
C ASP A 82 2.76 -12.51 10.13
N ILE A 83 2.76 -11.36 9.44
CA ILE A 83 2.59 -11.32 7.99
C ILE A 83 3.24 -10.11 7.32
N VAL A 84 3.83 -10.35 6.15
CA VAL A 84 4.33 -9.33 5.22
C VAL A 84 3.69 -9.51 3.86
N TYR A 85 3.24 -8.40 3.28
CA TYR A 85 2.93 -8.29 1.86
C TYR A 85 4.04 -7.48 1.18
N ASP A 86 4.73 -8.07 0.22
CA ASP A 86 5.80 -7.39 -0.53
C ASP A 86 5.64 -7.56 -2.04
N LEU A 87 6.42 -6.79 -2.79
CA LEU A 87 6.42 -6.84 -4.25
C LEU A 87 7.34 -7.95 -4.73
N SER A 88 6.90 -8.71 -5.73
CA SER A 88 7.73 -9.76 -6.33
C SER A 88 8.74 -9.22 -7.36
N HIS A 89 8.74 -7.92 -7.63
CA HIS A 89 9.41 -7.35 -8.79
C HIS A 89 10.89 -6.99 -8.47
N PRO A 90 11.85 -7.22 -9.37
CA PRO A 90 13.26 -6.89 -9.11
C PRO A 90 13.52 -5.40 -8.84
N ASN A 91 12.76 -4.52 -9.52
CA ASN A 91 12.95 -3.06 -9.38
C ASN A 91 12.36 -2.47 -8.10
N SER A 92 11.57 -3.22 -7.33
CA SER A 92 10.91 -2.68 -6.14
C SER A 92 11.75 -2.77 -4.88
N GLY A 93 12.95 -3.33 -4.93
CA GLY A 93 13.71 -3.66 -3.71
C GLY A 93 12.96 -4.67 -2.83
N LYS A 94 13.56 -5.05 -1.70
CA LYS A 94 12.88 -5.86 -0.66
C LYS A 94 12.02 -4.96 0.23
N TYR A 95 11.19 -4.08 -0.35
CA TYR A 95 10.37 -3.15 0.43
C TYR A 95 8.98 -3.75 0.69
N PRO A 96 8.53 -3.82 1.95
CA PRO A 96 7.22 -4.32 2.28
C PRO A 96 6.17 -3.27 1.89
N LEU A 97 5.06 -3.71 1.31
CA LEU A 97 3.88 -2.88 1.06
C LEU A 97 3.11 -2.63 2.37
N VAL A 98 2.90 -3.71 3.11
CA VAL A 98 2.07 -3.76 4.31
C VAL A 98 2.63 -4.84 5.22
N ILE A 99 2.69 -4.55 6.51
CA ILE A 99 2.95 -5.55 7.56
C ILE A 99 1.70 -5.68 8.43
N GLY A 100 1.39 -6.91 8.82
CA GLY A 100 0.27 -7.21 9.71
C GLY A 100 0.72 -7.97 10.93
N GLU A 101 0.02 -7.72 12.03
CA GLU A 101 0.14 -8.44 13.29
C GLU A 101 -1.24 -8.95 13.70
N TRP A 102 -1.30 -10.19 14.20
CA TRP A 102 -2.48 -10.73 14.84
C TRP A 102 -2.31 -10.52 16.34
N LYS A 103 -3.13 -9.66 16.93
CA LYS A 103 -3.12 -9.43 18.37
C LYS A 103 -4.53 -9.34 18.88
N ARG A 104 -4.87 -10.20 19.83
CA ARG A 104 -6.21 -10.22 20.44
C ARG A 104 -6.34 -9.20 21.56
N ASN A 105 -7.56 -8.70 21.75
CA ASN A 105 -7.92 -7.75 22.81
C ASN A 105 -7.11 -6.45 22.82
N LEU A 106 -6.53 -6.07 21.67
CA LEU A 106 -5.74 -4.84 21.54
C LEU A 106 -6.62 -3.60 21.42
N ILE A 107 -7.83 -3.75 20.86
CA ILE A 107 -8.71 -2.66 20.50
C ILE A 107 -9.85 -2.60 21.53
N ASP A 108 -9.94 -1.48 22.26
CA ASP A 108 -11.00 -1.22 23.25
C ASP A 108 -12.25 -0.64 22.54
N PRO A 109 -13.36 -1.40 22.43
CA PRO A 109 -14.54 -0.96 21.69
C PRO A 109 -15.21 0.28 22.28
N GLU A 110 -15.20 0.46 23.61
CA GLU A 110 -15.85 1.60 24.28
C GLU A 110 -15.12 2.91 23.99
N ARG A 111 -13.79 2.84 23.81
CA ARG A 111 -12.97 4.00 23.45
C ARG A 111 -13.04 4.36 21.96
N VAL A 112 -13.43 3.40 21.11
CA VAL A 112 -13.60 3.58 19.66
C VAL A 112 -15.01 4.09 19.33
N ALA A 113 -16.04 3.60 20.04
CA ALA A 113 -17.46 3.88 19.76
C ALA A 113 -17.86 5.37 19.85
N GLY A 114 -17.07 6.21 20.54
CA GLY A 114 -17.34 7.65 20.68
C GLY A 114 -16.80 8.55 19.56
N LYS A 115 -16.03 8.03 18.59
CA LYS A 115 -15.27 8.91 17.67
C LYS A 115 -15.48 8.69 16.17
N GLY A 116 -16.26 7.70 15.74
CA GLY A 116 -16.44 7.38 14.31
C GLY A 116 -15.10 7.07 13.63
N ALA A 117 -15.08 6.92 12.30
CA ALA A 117 -13.85 6.79 11.51
C ALA A 117 -13.08 8.14 11.43
N SER A 118 -12.94 8.82 12.55
CA SER A 118 -12.25 10.09 12.69
C SER A 118 -10.77 9.83 12.96
N ARG A 119 -9.93 10.82 12.65
CA ARG A 119 -8.51 10.89 13.04
C ARG A 119 -8.42 10.87 14.57
N VAL A 120 -8.45 9.69 15.14
CA VAL A 120 -8.44 9.52 16.58
C VAL A 120 -6.99 9.62 17.05
N CYS A 121 -6.58 10.84 17.42
CA CYS A 121 -5.55 11.04 18.43
C CYS A 121 -6.15 10.63 19.78
N CYS A 122 -6.14 9.34 20.10
CA CYS A 122 -6.47 8.84 21.44
C CYS A 122 -5.36 7.93 21.88
N ARG A 123 -5.12 7.90 23.18
CA ARG A 123 -4.37 6.93 24.01
C ARG A 123 -4.36 5.43 23.62
N ILE A 124 -5.13 4.97 22.62
CA ILE A 124 -4.74 3.85 21.73
C ILE A 124 -3.33 4.08 21.17
N CYS A 125 -2.91 5.34 21.07
CA CYS A 125 -1.59 5.88 20.85
C CYS A 125 -0.52 5.37 21.82
N TYR A 126 -0.82 4.70 22.94
CA TYR A 126 0.23 4.00 23.70
C TYR A 126 0.66 2.72 22.98
N ASN A 127 -0.31 1.94 22.47
CA ASN A 127 -0.05 0.79 21.60
C ASN A 127 0.32 1.22 20.17
N ALA A 128 -0.20 2.34 19.66
CA ALA A 128 0.30 2.92 18.42
C ALA A 128 1.73 3.50 18.60
N TRP A 129 2.12 3.92 19.81
CA TRP A 129 3.52 4.19 20.17
C TRP A 129 4.33 2.92 20.17
N CYS A 130 3.84 1.81 20.75
CA CYS A 130 4.51 0.51 20.67
C CYS A 130 4.59 -0.01 19.22
N GLN A 131 3.57 0.20 18.40
CA GLN A 131 3.55 -0.16 16.98
C GLN A 131 4.40 0.78 16.12
N ARG A 132 4.52 2.06 16.51
CA ARG A 132 5.50 3.00 15.98
C ARG A 132 6.90 2.54 16.32
N GLN A 133 7.12 2.14 17.57
CA GLN A 133 8.35 1.55 18.04
C GLN A 133 8.66 0.28 17.25
N TYR A 134 7.70 -0.62 17.00
CA TYR A 134 7.90 -1.77 16.09
C TYR A 134 8.23 -1.32 14.65
N ALA A 135 7.55 -0.30 14.12
CA ALA A 135 7.86 0.21 12.78
C ALA A 135 9.26 0.82 12.68
N ILE A 136 9.75 1.45 13.76
CA ILE A 136 11.10 1.97 13.90
C ILE A 136 12.12 0.85 14.13
N GLU A 137 11.83 -0.09 15.03
CA GLU A 137 12.67 -1.25 15.39
C GLU A 137 12.88 -2.19 14.23
N TYR A 138 11.85 -2.35 13.40
CA TYR A 138 11.99 -3.10 12.16
C TYR A 138 12.84 -2.36 11.13
N GLU A 139 13.38 -1.17 11.47
CA GLU A 139 14.11 -0.26 10.60
C GLU A 139 13.59 -0.40 9.19
N CYS A 140 12.27 -0.27 9.10
CA CYS A 140 11.55 -0.42 7.87
C CYS A 140 11.13 0.98 7.48
N PRO A 141 12.05 1.77 6.89
CA PRO A 141 11.80 3.14 6.44
C PRO A 141 10.58 3.34 5.57
N TYR A 142 9.99 2.23 5.12
CA TYR A 142 9.02 2.10 4.07
C TYR A 142 7.71 1.46 4.59
N MET A 143 7.71 0.99 5.85
CA MET A 143 6.53 0.52 6.57
C MET A 143 5.71 1.71 7.05
N PHE A 144 4.74 2.10 6.25
CA PHE A 144 3.83 3.18 6.58
C PHE A 144 2.37 2.70 6.53
N CYS A 145 2.17 1.38 6.62
CA CYS A 145 0.90 0.70 6.58
C CYS A 145 1.01 -0.53 7.49
N LEU A 146 0.59 -0.38 8.74
CA LEU A 146 0.47 -1.51 9.66
C LEU A 146 -1.01 -1.82 9.86
N PHE A 147 -1.35 -3.09 9.93
CA PHE A 147 -2.67 -3.48 10.44
C PHE A 147 -2.59 -4.47 11.59
N CYS A 148 -3.56 -4.35 12.49
CA CYS A 148 -3.78 -5.31 13.56
C CYS A 148 -5.23 -5.75 13.52
N PHE A 149 -5.47 -7.06 13.58
CA PHE A 149 -6.81 -7.63 13.60
C PHE A 149 -6.99 -8.53 14.82
N ASP A 150 -8.04 -8.28 15.60
CA ASP A 150 -8.33 -9.02 16.84
C ASP A 150 -9.48 -10.03 16.72
N GLY A 151 -10.04 -10.19 15.52
CA GLY A 151 -11.21 -11.04 15.23
C GLY A 151 -12.53 -10.26 15.10
N GLU A 152 -12.61 -9.06 15.67
CA GLU A 152 -13.79 -8.21 15.68
C GLU A 152 -13.55 -6.85 15.01
N GLN A 153 -12.34 -6.31 15.09
CA GLN A 153 -11.96 -5.01 14.58
C GLN A 153 -10.59 -5.05 13.91
N LEU A 154 -10.46 -4.29 12.82
CA LEU A 154 -9.21 -4.05 12.10
C LEU A 154 -8.73 -2.64 12.42
N LEU A 155 -7.58 -2.54 13.09
CA LEU A 155 -6.83 -1.31 13.25
C LEU A 155 -5.91 -1.14 12.05
N LEU A 156 -5.97 0.01 11.40
CA LEU A 156 -5.07 0.43 10.33
C LEU A 156 -4.28 1.66 10.78
N LEU A 157 -2.97 1.64 10.59
CA LEU A 157 -2.07 2.75 10.87
C LEU A 157 -1.35 3.18 9.60
N GLN A 158 -1.35 4.48 9.34
CA GLN A 158 -0.63 5.10 8.23
C GLN A 158 0.23 6.26 8.71
N PHE A 159 1.54 6.11 8.60
CA PHE A 159 2.52 7.12 9.02
C PHE A 159 2.80 8.10 7.87
N TRP A 160 3.02 9.38 8.18
CA TRP A 160 3.28 10.48 7.25
C TRP A 160 4.70 11.04 7.44
N ALA A 161 5.72 10.19 7.45
CA ALA A 161 7.09 10.69 7.54
C ALA A 161 7.58 11.17 6.16
N THR A 162 8.37 12.24 6.16
CA THR A 162 9.01 12.75 4.93
C THR A 162 10.39 12.14 4.74
N SER A 163 11.10 11.89 5.84
CA SER A 163 12.33 11.13 5.91
C SER A 163 12.27 10.02 6.97
N LEU A 164 13.35 9.27 7.08
CA LEU A 164 13.54 8.27 8.12
C LEU A 164 13.64 8.88 9.52
N GLU A 165 14.35 9.99 9.65
CA GLU A 165 14.51 10.67 10.93
C GLU A 165 13.16 11.17 11.46
N ASP A 166 12.26 11.59 10.55
CA ASP A 166 10.92 12.09 10.89
C ASP A 166 9.98 10.99 11.42
N MET A 167 10.35 9.71 11.32
CA MET A 167 9.45 8.63 11.73
C MET A 167 9.07 8.67 13.20
N ASN A 168 9.85 9.33 14.07
CA ASN A 168 9.54 9.50 15.50
C ASN A 168 8.48 10.56 15.78
N ASP A 169 8.35 11.57 14.91
CA ASP A 169 7.51 12.74 15.15
C ASP A 169 6.44 13.00 14.07
N CYS A 170 6.42 12.20 13.00
CA CYS A 170 5.41 12.27 11.95
C CYS A 170 3.97 12.04 12.43
N LEU A 171 3.02 12.58 11.64
CA LEU A 171 1.59 12.33 11.81
C LEU A 171 1.25 10.87 11.49
N VAL A 172 0.27 10.34 12.21
CA VAL A 172 -0.23 8.97 12.02
C VAL A 172 -1.74 9.03 11.86
N ASP A 173 -2.24 8.61 10.69
CA ASP A 173 -3.66 8.32 10.55
C ASP A 173 -3.94 6.93 11.13
N CYS A 174 -5.05 6.85 11.86
CA CYS A 174 -5.48 5.66 12.56
C CYS A 174 -6.95 5.42 12.25
N TRP A 175 -7.28 4.23 11.78
CA TRP A 175 -8.65 3.81 11.51
C TRP A 175 -8.96 2.52 12.22
N VAL A 176 -10.16 2.42 12.77
CA VAL A 176 -10.69 1.19 13.36
C VAL A 176 -11.92 0.79 12.58
N ILE A 177 -11.88 -0.38 11.96
CA ILE A 177 -12.91 -0.87 11.04
C ILE A 177 -13.50 -2.14 11.62
N PRO A 178 -14.80 -2.17 11.94
CA PRO A 178 -15.42 -3.36 12.50
C PRO A 178 -15.53 -4.44 11.42
N HIS A 179 -15.32 -5.69 11.83
CA HIS A 179 -15.57 -6.88 11.02
C HIS A 179 -17.04 -6.95 10.59
N ARG A 180 -17.96 -6.71 11.54
CA ARG A 180 -19.40 -6.65 11.26
C ARG A 180 -19.84 -5.21 11.03
N ASN A 181 -20.03 -4.85 9.76
CA ASN A 181 -20.62 -3.56 9.40
C ASN A 181 -22.16 -3.68 9.36
N ASN A 182 -22.81 -3.15 10.39
CA ASN A 182 -24.28 -3.02 10.44
C ASN A 182 -24.79 -1.73 9.77
N SER A 183 -23.93 -0.98 9.09
CA SER A 183 -24.25 0.29 8.43
C SER A 183 -23.36 0.49 7.20
N PRO A 184 -23.80 1.28 6.19
CA PRO A 184 -22.98 1.57 5.02
C PRO A 184 -21.68 2.26 5.44
N GLY A 185 -20.56 1.56 5.26
CA GLY A 185 -19.24 1.95 5.76
C GLY A 185 -18.11 1.30 4.98
N CYS A 186 -16.87 1.59 5.37
CA CYS A 186 -15.68 1.00 4.77
C CYS A 186 -15.62 -0.50 5.08
N THR A 187 -15.52 -1.36 4.07
CA THR A 187 -15.37 -2.81 4.27
C THR A 187 -13.90 -3.17 4.51
N LEU A 188 -13.63 -4.26 5.24
CA LEU A 188 -12.27 -4.75 5.48
C LEU A 188 -11.49 -5.00 4.16
N ARG A 189 -12.17 -5.56 3.16
CA ARG A 189 -11.63 -5.79 1.81
C ARG A 189 -11.22 -4.49 1.14
N TYR A 190 -12.09 -3.48 1.15
CA TYR A 190 -11.79 -2.17 0.56
C TYR A 190 -10.65 -1.47 1.32
N ALA A 191 -10.66 -1.54 2.65
CA ALA A 191 -9.63 -0.94 3.48
C ALA A 191 -8.26 -1.55 3.23
N PHE A 192 -8.18 -2.88 3.23
CA PHE A 192 -6.95 -3.61 2.93
C PHE A 192 -6.46 -3.35 1.49
N HIS A 193 -7.38 -3.28 0.52
CA HIS A 193 -7.04 -2.89 -0.84
C HIS A 193 -6.42 -1.49 -0.91
N ARG A 194 -7.02 -0.48 -0.26
CA ARG A 194 -6.46 0.89 -0.21
C ARG A 194 -5.10 0.93 0.47
N LEU A 195 -4.91 0.14 1.52
CA LEU A 195 -3.64 0.02 2.23
C LEU A 195 -2.53 -0.53 1.32
N LEU A 196 -2.82 -1.58 0.54
CA LEU A 196 -1.91 -2.12 -0.47
C LEU A 196 -1.61 -1.14 -1.61
N ILE A 197 -2.57 -0.25 -1.98
CA ILE A 197 -2.31 0.80 -2.98
C ILE A 197 -1.34 1.81 -2.40
N GLN A 198 -1.59 2.28 -1.19
CA GLN A 198 -0.74 3.26 -0.54
C GLN A 198 0.69 2.75 -0.40
N GLY A 199 0.87 1.52 0.11
CA GLY A 199 2.18 0.89 0.19
C GLY A 199 2.86 0.79 -1.18
N PHE A 200 2.09 0.47 -2.23
CA PHE A 200 2.62 0.38 -3.59
C PHE A 200 3.09 1.73 -4.14
N ARG A 201 2.35 2.82 -3.93
CA ARG A 201 2.77 4.17 -4.36
C ARG A 201 4.07 4.60 -3.73
N ARG A 202 4.32 4.22 -2.48
CA ARG A 202 5.60 4.46 -1.79
C ARG A 202 6.73 3.70 -2.47
N CYS A 203 6.52 2.40 -2.71
CA CYS A 203 7.50 1.59 -3.44
C CYS A 203 7.80 2.12 -4.84
N GLN A 204 6.78 2.64 -5.55
CA GLN A 204 6.99 3.36 -6.82
C GLN A 204 7.91 4.57 -6.63
N GLY A 205 7.68 5.38 -5.60
CA GLY A 205 8.55 6.51 -5.25
C GLY A 205 10.01 6.11 -5.02
N LEU A 206 10.23 5.00 -4.31
CA LEU A 206 11.57 4.47 -4.03
C LEU A 206 12.28 3.93 -5.28
N SER A 207 11.50 3.50 -6.27
CA SER A 207 12.02 3.13 -7.60
C SER A 207 12.34 4.35 -8.48
N GLY A 208 12.31 5.56 -7.91
CA GLY A 208 12.58 6.82 -8.58
C GLY A 208 13.97 6.87 -9.22
N LEU A 209 14.03 7.47 -10.40
CA LEU A 209 15.26 7.74 -11.13
C LEU A 209 15.75 9.16 -10.83
N THR A 210 17.06 9.38 -10.93
CA THR A 210 17.66 10.72 -10.89
C THR A 210 17.60 11.30 -12.29
N VAL A 211 16.65 12.22 -12.50
CA VAL A 211 16.38 12.79 -13.81
C VAL A 211 16.21 14.30 -13.70
N SER A 212 16.85 15.03 -14.60
CA SER A 212 16.73 16.48 -14.69
C SER A 212 15.62 16.86 -15.66
N ILE A 213 14.68 17.67 -15.19
CA ILE A 213 13.61 18.24 -16.01
C ILE A 213 13.94 19.70 -16.23
N ASN A 214 14.18 20.07 -17.49
CA ASN A 214 14.57 21.43 -17.87
C ASN A 214 15.71 22.04 -17.01
N GLY A 215 16.75 21.23 -16.78
CA GLY A 215 17.93 21.61 -15.98
C GLY A 215 17.75 21.51 -14.45
N LEU A 216 16.57 21.15 -13.96
CA LEU A 216 16.29 21.00 -12.54
C LEU A 216 16.15 19.53 -12.14
N THR A 217 16.94 19.12 -11.15
CA THR A 217 16.88 17.77 -10.58
C THR A 217 16.13 17.81 -9.24
N PRO A 218 15.20 16.89 -8.97
CA PRO A 218 14.61 16.74 -7.64
C PRO A 218 15.69 16.59 -6.57
N ALA A 219 15.53 17.31 -5.46
CA ALA A 219 16.46 17.26 -4.34
C ALA A 219 16.25 16.00 -3.48
N LEU A 220 15.00 15.58 -3.30
CA LEU A 220 14.62 14.39 -2.56
C LEU A 220 13.28 13.84 -3.05
N ARG A 221 12.85 12.71 -2.49
CA ARG A 221 11.50 12.15 -2.68
C ARG A 221 10.86 11.94 -1.32
N GLU A 222 9.61 12.35 -1.19
CA GLU A 222 8.85 12.14 0.03
C GLU A 222 8.57 10.65 0.21
N LEU A 223 8.91 10.09 1.38
CA LEU A 223 8.67 8.67 1.67
C LEU A 223 7.17 8.32 1.67
N PHE A 224 6.33 9.24 2.14
CA PHE A 224 4.89 9.04 2.22
C PHE A 224 4.19 8.86 0.86
N SER A 225 4.52 9.70 -0.13
CA SER A 225 3.82 9.72 -1.43
C SER A 225 4.67 9.27 -2.62
N GLY A 226 5.99 9.21 -2.47
CA GLY A 226 6.91 9.01 -3.59
C GLY A 226 7.03 10.23 -4.51
N THR A 227 6.55 11.39 -4.08
CA THR A 227 6.58 12.62 -4.88
C THR A 227 7.97 13.25 -4.86
N PRO A 228 8.55 13.61 -6.03
CA PRO A 228 9.79 14.35 -6.11
C PRO A 228 9.60 15.75 -5.55
N VAL A 229 10.55 16.17 -4.72
CA VAL A 229 10.56 17.48 -4.07
C VAL A 229 11.76 18.25 -4.58
N PHE A 230 11.53 19.47 -5.04
CA PHE A 230 12.56 20.35 -5.56
C PHE A 230 12.97 21.36 -4.50
N ARG A 231 14.25 21.74 -4.51
CA ARG A 231 14.76 22.82 -3.68
C ARG A 231 14.96 24.04 -4.57
N ILE A 232 14.26 25.12 -4.27
CA ILE A 232 14.44 26.40 -4.97
C ILE A 232 15.62 27.19 -4.37
N GLU A 233 16.07 28.24 -5.05
CA GLU A 233 17.25 29.04 -4.64
C GLU A 233 17.18 29.56 -3.20
N SER A 234 15.97 29.87 -2.70
CA SER A 234 15.77 30.29 -1.30
C SER A 234 15.96 29.16 -0.27
N GLY A 235 16.28 27.95 -0.70
CA GLY A 235 16.40 26.75 0.13
C GLY A 235 15.06 26.08 0.47
N LYS A 236 13.93 26.70 0.10
CA LYS A 236 12.58 26.15 0.34
C LYS A 236 12.33 24.90 -0.51
N LEU A 237 11.66 23.91 0.07
CA LEU A 237 11.19 22.73 -0.62
C LEU A 237 9.83 22.98 -1.27
N VAL A 238 9.67 22.55 -2.53
CA VAL A 238 8.44 22.66 -3.31
C VAL A 238 8.09 21.32 -3.96
N TYR A 239 6.79 21.00 -3.98
CA TYR A 239 6.24 19.71 -4.45
C TYR A 239 5.77 19.74 -5.90
N SER A 240 5.73 20.92 -6.50
CA SER A 240 5.53 21.12 -7.93
C SER A 240 6.86 21.49 -8.58
N HIS A 241 6.97 21.26 -9.89
CA HIS A 241 8.14 21.69 -10.63
C HIS A 241 8.34 23.21 -10.48
N PRO A 242 9.56 23.71 -10.13
CA PRO A 242 9.77 25.13 -9.79
C PRO A 242 9.44 26.12 -10.91
N GLN A 243 9.50 25.66 -12.15
CA GLN A 243 9.20 26.48 -13.34
C GLN A 243 7.74 26.40 -13.77
N ASN A 244 6.85 25.77 -12.98
CA ASN A 244 5.43 25.76 -13.29
C ASN A 244 4.83 27.16 -13.16
N SER A 245 4.07 27.58 -14.16
CA SER A 245 3.31 28.84 -14.21
C SER A 245 2.04 28.65 -15.03
N ASP A 246 1.18 29.68 -15.13
CA ASP A 246 -0.10 29.63 -15.86
C ASP A 246 0.04 29.17 -17.34
N GLY A 247 1.26 29.23 -17.88
CA GLY A 247 1.62 28.74 -19.22
C GLY A 247 2.88 27.87 -19.22
N CYS A 248 3.18 27.12 -18.17
CA CYS A 248 4.17 26.04 -18.19
C CYS A 248 3.77 25.01 -17.15
N ILE A 249 3.37 23.81 -17.56
CA ILE A 249 2.91 22.78 -16.62
C ILE A 249 3.70 21.52 -16.88
N PHE A 250 4.70 21.31 -16.03
CA PHE A 250 5.35 20.02 -15.84
C PHE A 250 4.59 19.23 -14.78
N HIS A 251 4.19 18.02 -15.13
CA HIS A 251 3.55 17.08 -14.21
C HIS A 251 3.96 15.65 -14.52
N ARG A 252 3.63 14.75 -13.60
CA ARG A 252 3.87 13.32 -13.78
C ARG A 252 2.59 12.63 -14.23
N GLU A 253 2.74 11.69 -15.15
CA GLU A 253 1.68 10.80 -15.57
C GLU A 253 2.09 9.35 -15.35
N LEU A 254 1.10 8.51 -15.04
CA LEU A 254 1.32 7.09 -14.83
C LEU A 254 1.15 6.34 -16.15
N GLU A 255 2.19 5.61 -16.55
CA GLU A 255 2.10 4.65 -17.64
C GLU A 255 1.51 3.34 -17.12
N VAL A 256 0.26 3.08 -17.47
CA VAL A 256 -0.55 1.98 -16.96
C VAL A 256 -0.01 0.61 -17.41
N THR A 257 0.68 0.52 -18.55
CA THR A 257 1.13 -0.78 -19.07
C THR A 257 2.22 -1.46 -18.24
N HIS A 258 2.99 -0.69 -17.47
CA HIS A 258 4.08 -1.22 -16.63
C HIS A 258 4.27 -0.46 -15.31
N GLY A 259 3.39 0.49 -14.99
CA GLY A 259 3.31 1.12 -13.67
C GLY A 259 4.44 2.07 -13.33
N SER A 260 5.04 2.74 -14.31
CA SER A 260 6.05 3.78 -14.02
C SER A 260 5.46 5.17 -14.22
N PHE A 261 5.98 6.16 -13.51
CA PHE A 261 5.72 7.55 -13.82
C PHE A 261 6.67 8.08 -14.88
N TYR A 262 6.18 8.96 -15.75
CA TYR A 262 6.98 9.77 -16.66
C TYR A 262 6.61 11.25 -16.53
N TRP A 263 7.52 12.11 -16.94
CA TRP A 263 7.29 13.54 -16.98
C TRP A 263 6.61 13.96 -18.28
N ALA A 264 5.58 14.79 -18.15
CA ALA A 264 4.87 15.40 -19.25
C ALA A 264 4.97 16.93 -19.16
N PHE A 265 4.99 17.58 -20.31
CA PHE A 265 4.89 19.03 -20.45
C PHE A 265 3.65 19.31 -21.30
N TYR A 266 2.67 20.04 -20.75
CA TYR A 266 1.38 20.29 -21.42
C TYR A 266 0.64 19.01 -21.87
N GLY A 267 0.74 17.95 -21.07
CA GLY A 267 0.11 16.66 -21.36
C GLY A 267 0.79 15.87 -22.47
N GLN A 268 1.92 16.35 -22.99
CA GLN A 268 2.77 15.59 -23.91
C GLN A 268 3.95 14.98 -23.15
N PRO A 269 4.27 13.69 -23.35
CA PRO A 269 5.44 13.08 -22.75
C PRO A 269 6.70 13.85 -23.13
N ILE A 270 7.54 14.15 -22.15
CA ILE A 270 8.88 14.70 -22.41
C ILE A 270 9.73 13.56 -22.94
N VAL A 271 10.41 13.79 -24.05
CA VAL A 271 11.28 12.80 -24.71
C VAL A 271 12.72 13.30 -24.61
N GLY A 272 13.63 12.45 -24.15
CA GLY A 272 15.05 12.76 -24.08
C GLY A 272 15.73 12.69 -25.45
N ASP A 273 17.01 13.06 -25.51
CA ASP A 273 17.79 13.10 -26.75
C ASP A 273 17.91 11.73 -27.45
N ASN A 274 17.74 10.64 -26.70
CA ASN A 274 17.74 9.27 -27.21
C ASN A 274 16.39 8.83 -27.82
N GLY A 275 15.39 9.71 -27.86
CA GLY A 275 14.04 9.40 -28.34
C GLY A 275 13.17 8.63 -27.35
N GLU A 276 13.64 8.40 -26.12
CA GLU A 276 12.88 7.71 -25.07
C GLU A 276 12.13 8.69 -24.18
N VAL A 277 10.97 8.26 -23.69
CA VAL A 277 10.18 9.03 -22.72
C VAL A 277 10.97 9.20 -21.42
N LEU A 278 11.01 10.44 -20.91
CA LEU A 278 11.71 10.82 -19.70
C LEU A 278 10.98 10.28 -18.45
N ARG A 279 11.44 9.12 -17.96
CA ARG A 279 10.82 8.41 -16.84
C ARG A 279 11.22 8.97 -15.49
N ASP A 280 10.24 9.16 -14.61
CA ASP A 280 10.45 9.52 -13.21
C ASP A 280 10.77 8.30 -12.33
N THR A 281 10.13 7.16 -12.61
CA THR A 281 10.31 5.92 -11.85
C THR A 281 10.59 4.73 -12.76
N ARG A 282 11.11 3.65 -12.20
CA ARG A 282 11.28 2.39 -12.94
C ARG A 282 9.94 1.71 -13.20
N PRO A 283 9.84 0.85 -14.23
CA PRO A 283 8.72 -0.08 -14.39
C PRO A 283 8.59 -1.03 -13.20
N MET A 284 7.34 -1.29 -12.79
CA MET A 284 6.98 -2.09 -11.62
C MET A 284 6.37 -3.46 -11.96
N TRP A 285 6.05 -3.69 -13.23
CA TRP A 285 5.69 -4.99 -13.78
C TRP A 285 6.11 -5.06 -15.25
N ALA A 286 6.24 -6.27 -15.79
CA ALA A 286 6.52 -6.47 -17.21
C ALA A 286 5.29 -6.08 -18.04
N ARG A 287 5.51 -5.60 -19.27
CA ARG A 287 4.44 -5.45 -20.26
C ARG A 287 3.76 -6.81 -20.41
N VAL A 288 2.49 -6.90 -20.02
CA VAL A 288 1.64 -8.01 -20.42
C VAL A 288 1.47 -7.86 -21.93
N PHE A 289 2.23 -8.63 -22.71
CA PHE A 289 1.80 -8.90 -24.07
C PHE A 289 0.45 -9.58 -23.93
N VAL A 290 -0.63 -8.87 -24.28
CA VAL A 290 -1.94 -9.48 -24.46
C VAL A 290 -1.91 -10.29 -25.76
N GLY A 291 -1.01 -11.27 -25.82
CA GLY A 291 -1.06 -12.37 -26.74
C GLY A 291 -2.06 -13.35 -26.15
N VAL A 292 -3.19 -13.49 -26.83
CA VAL A 292 -4.28 -14.40 -26.44
C VAL A 292 -3.72 -15.80 -26.19
N ALA A 293 -3.57 -16.15 -24.92
CA ALA A 293 -3.56 -17.52 -24.46
C ALA A 293 -4.52 -17.58 -23.27
N LYS A 294 -5.82 -17.65 -23.58
CA LYS A 294 -6.80 -18.28 -22.68
C LYS A 294 -6.26 -19.68 -22.40
N LEU A 295 -5.60 -19.87 -21.27
CA LEU A 295 -5.46 -21.20 -20.69
C LEU A 295 -6.89 -21.67 -20.40
N SER A 296 -7.35 -22.58 -21.23
CA SER A 296 -8.57 -23.34 -21.06
C SER A 296 -8.64 -23.85 -19.62
N MET A 297 -9.81 -23.63 -19.00
CA MET A 297 -10.21 -24.23 -17.74
C MET A 297 -9.76 -25.70 -17.70
N PHE A 298 -8.87 -26.03 -16.77
CA PHE A 298 -8.89 -27.38 -16.22
C PHE A 298 -10.23 -27.50 -15.49
N ALA A 299 -11.14 -28.30 -16.07
CA ALA A 299 -12.25 -28.83 -15.33
C ALA A 299 -11.67 -29.55 -14.11
N MET A 300 -11.83 -28.97 -12.92
CA MET A 300 -11.65 -29.72 -11.69
C MET A 300 -12.68 -30.84 -11.73
N THR A 301 -12.21 -32.07 -11.95
CA THR A 301 -12.94 -33.26 -11.56
C THR A 301 -13.35 -33.06 -10.11
N GLY A 302 -14.67 -32.98 -9.88
CA GLY A 302 -15.23 -32.79 -8.55
C GLY A 302 -14.65 -33.81 -7.60
N ILE A 303 -14.21 -33.34 -6.43
CA ILE A 303 -14.01 -34.23 -5.29
C ILE A 303 -15.42 -34.65 -4.88
N GLU A 304 -15.85 -35.85 -5.31
CA GLU A 304 -16.98 -36.53 -4.69
C GLU A 304 -16.59 -36.86 -3.26
N ILE A 305 -17.01 -36.01 -2.32
CA ILE A 305 -17.02 -36.37 -0.91
C ILE A 305 -18.18 -37.35 -0.77
N GLN A 306 -17.87 -38.66 -0.84
CA GLN A 306 -18.80 -39.67 -0.37
C GLN A 306 -18.98 -39.47 1.13
N VAL A 307 -20.13 -38.89 1.50
CA VAL A 307 -20.59 -38.88 2.89
C VAL A 307 -21.13 -40.29 3.15
N PRO A 308 -20.66 -41.00 4.19
CA PRO A 308 -21.24 -42.29 4.59
C PRO A 308 -22.71 -42.14 5.01
#